data_AF-A0A0F9I2C7-F1
#
_entry.id   AF-A0A0F9I2C7-F1
#
_cell.length_a   1.000
_cell.length_b   1.000
_cell.length_c   1.000
_cell.angle_alpha   90.00
_cell.angle_beta   90.00
_cell.angle_gamma   90.00
#
_symmetry.space_group_name_H-M   'P 1'
#
loop_
_entity.id
_entity.type
_entity.pdbx_description
1 polymer ?
#
loop_
_entity_poly.entity_id
_entity_poly.type
_entity_poly.pdbx_seq_one_letter_code
_entity_poly.pdbx_strand_id
1 'polypeptide(L)'
;DLLIGCKDGYIRKFSDSSKDDDIGESDQTISSNVLMPIKDLDEEDDDGQGRLNSLTLELSGGASGGAHSDSDGATLDIHVGKSAEKLVEDIKDGATPFLTRTYTGTGRQKRFRKKARGKWLGIVLKNSTAAESWSLSKLSINSKLAGRIKR
;
A
#
# COMPACT_ATOMS: atom_id res chain seq x y z
N ASP A 1 -27.09 -3.21 26.27
CA ASP A 1 -27.23 -2.98 24.82
C ASP A 1 -27.58 -1.53 24.53
N LEU A 2 -26.79 -0.87 23.70
CA LEU A 2 -27.10 0.45 23.17
C LEU A 2 -28.00 0.27 21.95
N LEU A 3 -29.22 0.78 22.03
CA LEU A 3 -30.22 0.76 20.98
C LEU A 3 -30.42 2.18 20.48
N ILE A 4 -30.22 2.40 19.18
CA ILE A 4 -30.37 3.72 18.56
C ILE A 4 -31.59 3.66 17.64
N GLY A 5 -32.57 4.52 17.92
CA GLY A 5 -33.74 4.69 17.06
C GLY A 5 -33.37 5.53 15.84
N CYS A 6 -33.50 4.95 14.65
CA CYS A 6 -33.25 5.64 13.39
C CYS A 6 -34.56 6.17 12.78
N LYS A 7 -34.47 7.26 12.01
CA LYS A 7 -35.62 7.95 11.39
C LYS A 7 -36.37 7.09 10.36
N ASP A 8 -35.75 6.01 9.91
CA ASP A 8 -36.30 5.00 8.99
C ASP A 8 -37.23 3.98 9.68
N GLY A 9 -37.42 4.08 11.00
CA GLY A 9 -38.31 3.19 11.77
C GLY A 9 -37.66 1.87 12.20
N TYR A 10 -36.36 1.71 11.99
CA TYR A 10 -35.62 0.54 12.46
C TYR A 10 -34.86 0.85 13.76
N ILE A 11 -34.79 -0.15 14.63
CA ILE A 11 -33.95 -0.14 15.82
C ILE A 11 -32.68 -0.89 15.49
N ARG A 12 -31.55 -0.18 15.44
CA ARG A 12 -30.24 -0.81 15.23
C ARG A 12 -29.59 -1.09 16.58
N LYS A 13 -29.00 -2.28 16.70
CA LYS A 13 -28.24 -2.70 17.87
C LYS A 13 -26.75 -2.58 17.56
N PHE A 14 -26.03 -1.86 18.40
CA PHE A 14 -24.57 -1.86 18.34
C PHE A 14 -24.04 -3.23 18.80
N SER A 15 -23.25 -3.88 17.95
CA SER A 15 -22.62 -5.17 18.20
C SER A 15 -21.11 -5.04 18.06
N ASP A 16 -20.39 -5.12 19.18
CA ASP A 16 -18.92 -4.99 19.20
C ASP A 16 -18.20 -6.17 18.53
N SER A 17 -18.92 -7.28 18.28
CA SER A 17 -18.40 -8.43 17.54
C SER A 17 -18.59 -8.34 16.03
N SER A 18 -19.42 -7.42 15.55
CA SER A 18 -19.73 -7.24 14.14
C SER A 18 -18.96 -6.02 13.63
N LYS A 19 -17.73 -6.23 13.15
CA LYS A 19 -16.85 -5.17 12.66
C LYS A 19 -17.17 -4.69 11.23
N ASP A 20 -18.20 -5.25 10.60
CA ASP A 20 -18.58 -4.98 9.20
C ASP A 20 -20.02 -4.44 9.09
N ASP A 21 -20.22 -3.53 8.14
CA ASP A 21 -21.52 -2.91 7.76
C ASP A 21 -22.13 -3.62 6.54
N ASP A 22 -21.88 -4.93 6.40
CA ASP A 22 -22.33 -5.72 5.25
C ASP A 22 -23.78 -6.18 5.43
N ILE A 23 -24.63 -5.76 4.50
CA ILE A 23 -26.02 -6.22 4.33
C ILE A 23 -25.96 -7.62 3.70
N GLY A 24 -25.53 -8.61 4.47
CA GLY A 24 -25.96 -10.01 4.44
C GLY A 24 -26.11 -10.78 3.11
N GLU A 25 -25.50 -10.38 2.00
CA GLU A 25 -25.63 -11.08 0.70
C GLU A 25 -24.29 -11.46 0.05
N SER A 26 -23.15 -11.17 0.69
CA SER A 26 -21.87 -11.58 0.09
C SER A 26 -20.81 -11.92 1.14
N ASP A 27 -20.32 -13.16 1.14
CA ASP A 27 -19.06 -13.55 1.81
C ASP A 27 -17.85 -13.04 1.01
N GLN A 28 -17.94 -11.83 0.43
CA GLN A 28 -16.87 -11.32 -0.41
C GLN A 28 -15.70 -10.88 0.44
N THR A 29 -14.62 -11.62 0.25
CA THR A 29 -13.39 -11.42 0.95
C THR A 29 -12.82 -10.04 0.61
N ILE A 30 -12.73 -9.14 1.60
CA ILE A 30 -12.35 -7.74 1.37
C ILE A 30 -10.90 -7.68 0.86
N SER A 31 -10.73 -7.01 -0.28
CA SER A 31 -9.42 -6.68 -0.82
C SER A 31 -9.11 -5.21 -0.56
N SER A 32 -8.07 -4.95 0.22
CA SER A 32 -7.62 -3.59 0.51
C SER A 32 -6.35 -3.28 -0.27
N ASN A 33 -6.32 -2.13 -0.93
CA ASN A 33 -5.12 -1.62 -1.55
C ASN A 33 -5.00 -0.10 -1.34
N VAL A 34 -3.77 0.38 -1.35
CA VAL A 34 -3.44 1.80 -1.27
C VAL A 34 -2.31 2.07 -2.25
N LEU A 35 -2.55 3.01 -3.16
CA LEU A 35 -1.51 3.63 -3.96
C LEU A 35 -0.87 4.75 -3.13
N MET A 36 0.42 4.63 -2.86
CA MET A 36 1.20 5.72 -2.29
C MET A 36 1.32 6.86 -3.29
N PRO A 37 1.46 8.13 -2.82
CA PRO A 37 1.73 9.24 -3.71
C PRO A 37 2.87 8.92 -4.69
N ILE A 38 2.64 9.23 -5.96
CA ILE A 38 3.63 9.01 -7.00
C ILE A 38 4.87 9.83 -6.66
N LYS A 39 6.03 9.17 -6.64
CA LYS A 39 7.29 9.80 -6.28
C LYS A 39 8.10 10.12 -7.54
N ASP A 40 8.60 11.35 -7.62
CA ASP A 40 9.64 11.70 -8.58
C ASP A 40 10.98 11.04 -8.16
N LEU A 41 11.64 10.38 -9.10
CA LEU A 41 12.93 9.75 -8.89
C LEU A 41 14.11 10.69 -9.21
N ASP A 42 13.84 11.80 -9.89
CA ASP A 42 14.80 12.85 -10.26
C ASP A 42 14.16 14.21 -9.99
N GLU A 43 14.27 14.71 -8.77
CA GLU A 43 13.69 16.00 -8.37
C GLU A 43 14.47 17.21 -8.91
N GLU A 44 15.64 16.99 -9.53
CA GLU A 44 16.54 18.06 -9.99
C GLU A 44 16.32 18.43 -11.46
N ASP A 45 15.90 17.46 -12.30
CA ASP A 45 15.70 17.66 -13.74
C ASP A 45 14.37 17.04 -14.21
N ASP A 46 13.51 17.87 -14.81
CA ASP A 46 12.20 17.46 -15.34
C ASP A 46 12.32 16.45 -16.48
N ASP A 47 13.37 16.55 -17.31
CA ASP A 47 13.70 15.59 -18.38
C ASP A 47 14.62 14.46 -17.89
N GLY A 48 15.05 14.56 -16.63
CA GLY A 48 15.93 13.63 -15.95
C GLY A 48 15.31 12.26 -15.72
N GLN A 49 16.13 11.33 -15.25
CA GLN A 49 15.66 10.01 -14.84
C GLN A 49 16.39 9.60 -13.58
N GLY A 50 15.63 9.00 -12.67
CA GLY A 50 16.20 8.35 -11.52
C GLY A 50 16.16 6.84 -11.63
N ARG A 51 16.68 6.22 -10.59
CA ARG A 51 16.53 4.80 -10.33
C ARG A 51 16.18 4.60 -8.87
N LEU A 52 15.19 3.75 -8.62
CA LEU A 52 15.04 3.10 -7.34
C LEU A 52 16.30 2.27 -7.08
N ASN A 53 16.95 2.46 -5.93
CA ASN A 53 18.13 1.71 -5.52
C ASN A 53 17.79 0.71 -4.42
N SER A 54 16.93 1.10 -3.47
CA SER A 54 16.42 0.18 -2.47
C SER A 54 15.16 0.70 -1.81
N LEU A 55 14.35 -0.21 -1.26
CA LEU A 55 13.17 0.10 -0.47
C LEU A 55 13.21 -0.70 0.83
N THR A 56 12.79 -0.08 1.92
CA THR A 56 12.55 -0.75 3.20
C THR A 56 11.13 -0.42 3.63
N LEU A 57 10.35 -1.44 4.00
CA LEU A 57 9.08 -1.22 4.68
C LEU A 57 9.13 -1.78 6.10
N GLU A 58 8.22 -1.28 6.92
CA GLU A 58 7.98 -1.74 8.27
C GLU A 58 6.47 -1.89 8.46
N LEU A 59 6.02 -3.13 8.61
CA LEU A 59 4.61 -3.43 8.87
C LEU A 59 4.35 -3.21 10.36
N SER A 60 3.27 -2.49 10.68
CA SER A 60 2.93 -2.26 12.08
C SER A 60 2.38 -3.53 12.71
N GLY A 61 2.51 -3.61 14.02
CA GLY A 61 1.88 -4.65 14.82
C GLY A 61 1.50 -4.10 16.18
N GLY A 62 0.91 -4.96 17.00
CA GLY A 62 0.75 -4.68 18.42
C GLY A 62 2.12 -4.47 19.04
N ALA A 63 2.33 -3.34 19.71
CA ALA A 63 3.46 -3.22 20.61
C ALA A 63 3.38 -4.32 21.68
N SER A 64 4.51 -4.76 22.23
CA SER A 64 4.50 -5.71 23.34
C SER A 64 3.66 -5.17 24.51
N GLY A 65 2.52 -5.80 24.80
CA GLY A 65 1.55 -5.35 25.80
C GLY A 65 0.46 -4.40 25.29
N GLY A 66 0.40 -4.12 23.99
CA GLY A 66 -0.65 -3.34 23.34
C GLY A 66 -1.85 -4.19 22.89
N ALA A 67 -2.99 -3.55 22.68
CA ALA A 67 -4.25 -4.21 22.28
C ALA A 67 -4.47 -4.29 20.76
N HIS A 68 -3.60 -3.70 19.95
CA HIS A 68 -3.70 -3.76 18.49
C HIS A 68 -3.25 -5.11 17.97
N SER A 69 -4.03 -5.69 17.06
CA SER A 69 -3.67 -6.91 16.35
C SER A 69 -2.48 -6.68 15.42
N ASP A 70 -1.67 -7.72 15.26
CA ASP A 70 -0.56 -7.73 14.33
C ASP A 70 -1.05 -7.70 12.87
N SER A 71 -0.25 -7.10 11.98
CA SER A 71 -0.48 -7.23 10.54
C SER A 71 -0.12 -8.65 10.08
N ASP A 72 -1.00 -9.24 9.29
CA ASP A 72 -0.80 -10.59 8.74
C ASP A 72 0.26 -10.56 7.62
N GLY A 73 0.08 -9.67 6.66
CA GLY A 73 1.00 -9.49 5.55
C GLY A 73 0.54 -8.47 4.52
N ALA A 74 1.48 -7.99 3.71
CA ALA A 74 1.21 -7.04 2.64
C ALA A 74 1.99 -7.40 1.38
N THR A 75 1.34 -7.24 0.23
CA THR A 75 1.97 -7.29 -1.08
C THR A 75 2.32 -5.89 -1.55
N LEU A 76 3.57 -5.70 -1.93
CA LEU A 76 4.13 -4.48 -2.51
C LEU A 76 4.28 -4.66 -4.02
N ASP A 77 3.57 -3.84 -4.78
CA ASP A 77 3.75 -3.69 -6.21
C ASP A 77 4.51 -2.40 -6.51
N ILE A 78 5.50 -2.49 -7.39
CA ILE A 78 6.33 -1.38 -7.83
C ILE A 78 6.09 -1.15 -9.31
N HIS A 79 5.74 0.08 -9.67
CA HIS A 79 5.56 0.54 -11.03
C HIS A 79 6.51 1.69 -11.31
N VAL A 80 7.01 1.78 -12.54
CA VAL A 80 7.86 2.89 -12.98
C VAL A 80 7.38 3.41 -14.32
N GLY A 81 7.36 4.74 -14.45
CA GLY A 81 6.81 5.41 -15.62
C GLY A 81 7.61 6.63 -16.06
N LYS A 82 7.25 7.16 -17.23
CA LYS A 82 7.79 8.42 -17.78
C LYS A 82 6.84 9.61 -17.57
N SER A 83 5.54 9.36 -17.39
CA SER A 83 4.52 10.35 -17.03
C SER A 83 3.82 9.90 -15.75
N ALA A 84 3.58 10.83 -14.83
CA ALA A 84 2.90 10.55 -13.57
C ALA A 84 1.43 10.20 -13.80
N GLU A 85 0.73 10.96 -14.64
CA GLU A 85 -0.69 10.76 -14.97
C GLU A 85 -0.90 9.38 -15.59
N LYS A 86 -0.14 9.06 -16.63
CA LYS A 86 -0.22 7.76 -17.28
C LYS A 86 0.12 6.62 -16.33
N LEU A 87 1.08 6.82 -15.43
CA LEU A 87 1.44 5.80 -14.44
C LEU A 87 0.27 5.52 -13.48
N VAL A 88 -0.48 6.53 -13.08
CA VAL A 88 -1.67 6.36 -12.24
C VAL A 88 -2.78 5.64 -12.99
N GLU A 89 -3.03 6.01 -14.25
CA GLU A 89 -3.99 5.32 -15.12
C GLU A 89 -3.62 3.86 -15.32
N ASP A 90 -2.37 3.58 -15.69
CA ASP A 90 -1.84 2.22 -15.88
C ASP A 90 -2.03 1.38 -14.59
N ILE A 91 -1.76 1.95 -13.41
CA ILE A 91 -1.96 1.26 -12.13
C ILE A 91 -3.45 0.97 -11.88
N LYS A 92 -4.33 1.94 -12.16
CA LYS A 92 -5.78 1.81 -11.99
C LYS A 92 -6.38 0.77 -12.94
N ASP A 93 -5.85 0.69 -14.15
CA ASP A 93 -6.25 -0.26 -15.19
C ASP A 93 -5.64 -1.66 -15.00
N GLY A 94 -4.85 -1.86 -13.92
CA GLY A 94 -4.29 -3.15 -13.56
C GLY A 94 -3.08 -3.56 -14.39
N ALA A 95 -2.29 -2.59 -14.89
CA ALA A 95 -1.06 -2.85 -15.60
C ALA A 95 -0.11 -3.73 -14.77
N THR A 96 0.65 -4.59 -15.46
CA THR A 96 1.60 -5.48 -14.79
C THR A 96 2.69 -4.66 -14.07
N PRO A 97 2.90 -4.86 -12.77
CA PRO A 97 3.94 -4.18 -12.03
C PRO A 97 5.33 -4.59 -12.56
N PHE A 98 6.28 -3.65 -12.48
CA PHE A 98 7.68 -3.97 -12.71
C PHE A 98 8.17 -5.05 -11.72
N LEU A 99 7.64 -5.01 -10.50
CA LEU A 99 7.88 -6.04 -9.51
C LEU A 99 6.74 -6.14 -8.51
N THR A 100 6.38 -7.37 -8.16
CA THR A 100 5.56 -7.71 -7.00
C THR A 100 6.40 -8.40 -5.93
N ARG A 101 6.18 -8.08 -4.65
CA ARG A 101 6.76 -8.80 -3.52
C ARG A 101 5.84 -8.83 -2.31
N THR A 102 5.62 -10.01 -1.78
CA THR A 102 4.84 -10.22 -0.56
C THR A 102 5.74 -10.23 0.67
N TYR A 103 5.25 -9.62 1.74
CA TYR A 103 5.86 -9.59 3.07
C TYR A 103 4.86 -10.13 4.07
N THR A 104 5.34 -10.91 5.03
CA THR A 104 4.53 -11.53 6.08
C THR A 104 5.03 -11.09 7.44
N GLY A 105 4.11 -10.96 8.39
CA GLY A 105 4.41 -10.61 9.78
C GLY A 105 4.81 -9.14 9.97
N THR A 106 5.04 -8.78 11.23
CA THR A 106 5.22 -7.40 11.68
C THR A 106 6.69 -6.99 11.75
N GLY A 107 6.92 -5.67 11.87
CA GLY A 107 8.23 -5.08 12.03
C GLY A 107 8.99 -4.85 10.73
N ARG A 108 10.29 -4.60 10.87
CA ARG A 108 11.15 -4.18 9.76
C ARG A 108 11.39 -5.32 8.78
N GLN A 109 10.89 -5.15 7.57
CA GLN A 109 11.00 -6.14 6.52
C GLN A 109 12.37 -6.10 5.83
N LYS A 110 12.78 -7.24 5.26
CA LYS A 110 14.06 -7.39 4.58
C LYS A 110 14.19 -6.39 3.43
N ARG A 111 15.17 -5.49 3.55
CA ARG A 111 15.47 -4.43 2.56
C ARG A 111 15.50 -5.00 1.16
N PHE A 112 14.67 -4.42 0.31
CA PHE A 112 14.61 -4.69 -1.10
C PHE A 112 15.68 -3.89 -1.85
N ARG A 113 16.39 -4.50 -2.80
CA ARG A 113 17.54 -3.89 -3.51
C ARG A 113 17.49 -4.01 -5.04
N LYS A 114 16.36 -4.42 -5.66
CA LYS A 114 16.34 -4.39 -7.12
C LYS A 114 16.23 -2.94 -7.61
N LYS A 115 16.92 -2.71 -8.72
CA LYS A 115 16.99 -1.41 -9.36
C LYS A 115 15.88 -1.31 -10.40
N ALA A 116 15.08 -0.25 -10.33
CA ALA A 116 14.07 0.09 -11.32
C ALA A 116 14.35 1.51 -11.81
N ARG A 117 14.46 1.72 -13.13
CA ARG A 117 14.78 3.03 -13.72
C ARG A 117 13.50 3.65 -14.29
N GLY A 118 13.32 4.95 -14.06
CA GLY A 118 12.17 5.71 -14.53
C GLY A 118 12.24 7.15 -14.05
N LYS A 119 11.28 7.98 -14.47
CA LYS A 119 11.09 9.32 -13.90
C LYS A 119 10.18 9.24 -12.68
N TRP A 120 9.08 8.50 -12.81
CA TRP A 120 8.06 8.37 -11.76
C TRP A 120 8.05 6.97 -11.17
N LEU A 121 7.84 6.88 -9.86
CA LEU A 121 7.71 5.66 -9.08
C LEU A 121 6.33 5.56 -8.46
N GLY A 122 5.61 4.50 -8.80
CA GLY A 122 4.34 4.11 -8.17
C GLY A 122 4.57 2.94 -7.22
N ILE A 123 3.99 3.01 -6.03
CA ILE A 123 4.03 1.95 -5.03
C ILE A 123 2.61 1.65 -4.61
N VAL A 124 2.16 0.42 -4.85
CA VAL A 124 0.87 -0.07 -4.36
C VAL A 124 1.15 -1.06 -3.25
N LEU A 125 0.49 -0.85 -2.10
CA LEU A 125 0.43 -1.84 -1.03
C LEU A 125 -0.97 -2.43 -1.01
N LYS A 126 -1.06 -3.75 -0.90
CA LYS A 126 -2.32 -4.46 -0.81
C LYS A 126 -2.23 -5.62 0.16
N ASN A 127 -3.37 -6.14 0.59
CA ASN A 127 -3.42 -7.37 1.35
C ASN A 127 -2.72 -8.53 0.61
N SER A 128 -2.02 -9.39 1.35
CA SER A 128 -1.38 -10.59 0.78
C SER A 128 -2.39 -11.64 0.39
N THR A 129 -3.35 -11.91 1.27
CA THR A 129 -4.51 -12.75 1.03
C THR A 129 -5.78 -11.93 1.23
N ALA A 130 -6.86 -12.29 0.56
CA ALA A 130 -8.16 -11.67 0.82
C ALA A 130 -8.56 -11.88 2.30
N ALA A 131 -9.12 -10.84 2.93
CA ALA A 131 -9.48 -10.76 4.37
C ALA A 131 -8.32 -10.69 5.37
N GLU A 132 -7.07 -10.73 4.91
CA GLU A 132 -5.94 -10.41 5.78
C GLU A 132 -5.82 -8.90 6.02
N SER A 133 -5.38 -8.56 7.22
CA SER A 133 -5.15 -7.19 7.65
C SER A 133 -3.70 -6.78 7.44
N TRP A 134 -3.49 -5.52 7.08
CA TRP A 134 -2.16 -4.94 7.03
C TRP A 134 -2.15 -3.50 7.50
N SER A 135 -1.05 -3.12 8.12
CA SER A 135 -0.78 -1.74 8.51
C SER A 135 0.69 -1.43 8.30
N LEU A 136 0.97 -0.17 8.01
CA LEU A 136 2.30 0.28 7.65
C LEU A 136 2.77 1.34 8.64
N SER A 137 3.91 1.09 9.29
CA SER A 137 4.56 2.06 10.17
C SER A 137 5.49 2.97 9.40
N LYS A 138 6.23 2.41 8.44
CA LYS A 138 7.25 3.16 7.71
C LYS A 138 7.48 2.60 6.32
N LEU A 139 7.61 3.53 5.37
CA LEU A 139 8.11 3.27 4.03
C LEU A 139 9.33 4.16 3.77
N SER A 140 10.47 3.55 3.44
CA SER A 140 11.71 4.28 3.16
C SER A 140 12.22 3.92 1.78
N ILE A 141 12.26 4.92 0.90
CA ILE A 141 12.64 4.80 -0.50
C ILE A 141 14.00 5.47 -0.69
N ASN A 142 14.97 4.72 -1.21
CA ASN A 142 16.27 5.25 -1.61
C ASN A 142 16.31 5.26 -3.14
N SER A 143 16.24 6.45 -3.74
CA SER A 143 16.47 6.69 -5.15
C SER A 143 17.88 7.27 -5.37
N LYS A 144 18.36 7.16 -6.62
CA LYS A 144 19.57 7.84 -7.10
C LYS A 144 19.31 8.34 -8.51
N LEU A 145 19.94 9.43 -8.91
CA LEU A 145 19.97 9.88 -10.29
C LEU A 145 20.53 8.78 -11.22
N ALA A 146 20.03 8.72 -12.45
CA ALA A 146 20.39 7.71 -13.44
C ALA A 146 20.45 8.29 -14.86
N GLY A 147 21.60 8.18 -15.50
CA GLY A 147 21.82 8.68 -16.86
C GLY A 147 23.01 9.63 -16.92
N ARG A 148 23.05 10.47 -17.95
CA ARG A 148 24.14 11.44 -18.13
C ARG A 148 23.82 12.70 -17.32
N ILE A 149 24.28 12.71 -16.09
CA ILE A 149 24.15 13.86 -15.18
C ILE A 149 25.07 14.96 -15.73
N LYS A 150 24.50 16.03 -16.27
CA LYS A 150 25.25 17.27 -16.53
C LYS A 150 25.24 18.05 -15.21
N ARG A 151 26.37 18.03 -14.51
CA ARG A 151 26.64 18.97 -13.42
C ARG A 151 27.12 20.28 -13.99
#